data_AF-A0A0A0DQ91-F1
#
_entry.id   AF-A0A0A0DQ91-F1
#
_cell.length_a   1.000
_cell.length_b   1.000
_cell.length_c   1.000
_cell.angle_alpha   90.00
_cell.angle_beta   90.00
_cell.angle_gamma   90.00
#
_symmetry.space_group_name_H-M   'P 1'
#
loop_
_entity.id
_entity.type
_entity.pdbx_description
1 polymer ?
#
loop_
_entity_poly.entity_id
_entity_poly.type
_entity_poly.pdbx_seq_one_letter_code
_entity_poly.pdbx_strand_id
1 'polypeptide(L)'
;MGRFAQALRSMRITLSMLALAVLASCAHAPPSGTATSTAGAATPGKVLGRSDKLVIYQRAPGETLRQVAARFLGSPERDWEIEDFNRSFNPSFNPQPTPPDGPQAQQTLVIPLTQRNPLGVYSDRYQTVPILCYHRFGRTSNGKMTVSATAFANQLDWLVRNRYHVLKLADLRAWLDGQRALPLRSVVITADDGYASFYHHAFPLLKQYGPPATLFVYTDFIGAGDAVDWAELQEMSRSGLIDVAAHSRTHRNLIERASNESDEAYQQVLLNEIRTPQTLLSQKLGIPIEHFAYPYGDANEAVLTIMARQRYRLAATVNPGGNAFFSDPLMLRRTMIYGDMSLDDFKARLQISRPTVGR
;
A
#
# COMPACT_ATOMS: atom_id res chain seq x y z
N MET A 1 -76.91 8.32 -10.45
CA MET A 1 -78.00 7.32 -10.54
C MET A 1 -77.53 6.01 -9.90
N GLY A 2 -78.29 5.49 -8.91
CA GLY A 2 -78.17 4.13 -8.33
C GLY A 2 -77.10 3.92 -7.24
N ARG A 3 -77.41 4.11 -5.94
CA ARG A 3 -77.85 3.12 -4.90
C ARG A 3 -76.73 2.16 -4.43
N PHE A 4 -76.11 2.37 -3.25
CA PHE A 4 -76.46 1.84 -1.91
C PHE A 4 -76.49 0.30 -1.78
N ALA A 5 -75.55 -0.27 -1.01
CA ALA A 5 -75.81 -1.02 0.25
C ALA A 5 -74.62 -1.91 0.68
N GLN A 6 -74.21 -1.76 1.95
CA GLN A 6 -73.40 -2.69 2.74
C GLN A 6 -74.17 -3.98 3.08
N ALA A 7 -73.47 -5.09 3.37
CA ALA A 7 -73.73 -5.90 4.57
C ALA A 7 -72.65 -6.98 4.81
N LEU A 8 -72.48 -7.29 6.10
CA LEU A 8 -71.49 -8.11 6.78
C LEU A 8 -71.79 -9.63 6.80
N ARG A 9 -70.76 -10.37 7.30
CA ARG A 9 -70.78 -11.66 8.03
C ARG A 9 -70.84 -12.95 7.18
N SER A 10 -69.81 -13.78 7.30
CA SER A 10 -69.80 -14.89 8.28
C SER A 10 -68.60 -15.82 8.13
N MET A 11 -68.14 -16.30 9.28
CA MET A 11 -67.03 -17.22 9.52
C MET A 11 -67.43 -18.65 9.15
N ARG A 12 -66.65 -19.36 8.33
CA ARG A 12 -66.60 -20.82 8.32
C ARG A 12 -65.18 -21.33 8.15
N ILE A 13 -64.76 -22.02 9.20
CA ILE A 13 -63.59 -22.88 9.29
C ILE A 13 -63.84 -24.09 8.39
N THR A 14 -62.92 -24.35 7.45
CA THR A 14 -62.77 -25.69 6.87
C THR A 14 -61.29 -26.04 6.88
N LEU A 15 -60.97 -26.97 7.77
CA LEU A 15 -59.71 -27.66 7.89
C LEU A 15 -59.54 -28.57 6.66
N SER A 16 -58.43 -28.44 5.94
CA SER A 16 -58.00 -29.47 4.98
C SER A 16 -56.48 -29.54 5.03
N MET A 17 -56.01 -30.59 5.70
CA MET A 17 -54.63 -31.05 5.67
C MET A 17 -54.28 -31.49 4.25
N LEU A 18 -53.14 -31.05 3.74
CA LEU A 18 -52.40 -31.84 2.75
C LEU A 18 -50.89 -31.64 2.91
N ALA A 19 -50.25 -32.73 3.33
CA ALA A 19 -48.91 -33.21 3.00
C ALA A 19 -47.74 -32.21 2.87
N LEU A 20 -46.96 -32.18 3.95
CA LEU A 20 -45.51 -32.28 4.03
C LEU A 20 -44.74 -32.52 2.69
N ALA A 21 -43.91 -31.55 2.31
CA ALA A 21 -42.66 -31.78 1.59
C ALA A 21 -41.57 -30.94 2.26
N VAL A 22 -40.76 -31.61 3.08
CA VAL A 22 -39.53 -31.07 3.67
C VAL A 22 -38.48 -31.06 2.57
N LEU A 23 -38.06 -29.86 2.14
CA LEU A 23 -36.78 -29.67 1.48
C LEU A 23 -35.91 -28.81 2.40
N ALA A 24 -34.88 -29.46 2.92
CA ALA A 24 -33.82 -28.87 3.71
C ALA A 24 -33.14 -27.74 2.90
N SER A 25 -33.37 -26.50 3.32
CA SER A 25 -32.48 -25.39 2.97
C SER A 25 -31.41 -25.33 4.05
N CYS A 26 -30.18 -25.66 3.68
CA CYS A 26 -29.00 -25.35 4.48
C CYS A 26 -28.83 -23.83 4.52
N ALA A 27 -29.50 -23.18 5.47
CA ALA A 27 -29.19 -21.81 5.86
C ALA A 27 -27.78 -21.81 6.46
N HIS A 28 -26.78 -21.44 5.66
CA HIS A 28 -25.49 -21.01 6.21
C HIS A 28 -25.75 -19.72 6.98
N ALA A 29 -25.72 -19.82 8.31
CA ALA A 29 -25.67 -18.67 9.19
C ALA A 29 -24.51 -17.76 8.74
N PRO A 30 -24.69 -16.42 8.75
CA PRO A 30 -23.59 -15.52 8.48
C PRO A 30 -22.48 -15.79 9.50
N PRO A 31 -21.18 -15.74 9.11
CA PRO A 31 -20.12 -15.81 10.10
C PRO A 31 -20.38 -14.69 11.11
N SER A 32 -20.49 -15.10 12.36
CA SER A 32 -20.62 -14.26 13.54
C SER A 32 -19.71 -13.05 13.39
N GLY A 33 -20.30 -11.87 13.60
CA GLY A 33 -19.61 -10.60 13.53
C GLY A 33 -18.25 -10.69 14.21
N THR A 34 -17.27 -10.03 13.59
CA THR A 34 -16.00 -9.70 14.21
C THR A 34 -16.30 -9.06 15.56
N ALA A 35 -16.25 -9.87 16.61
CA ALA A 35 -16.04 -9.38 17.94
C ALA A 35 -14.75 -8.59 17.85
N THR A 36 -14.87 -7.27 17.95
CA THR A 36 -13.79 -6.41 18.40
C THR A 36 -13.36 -6.98 19.73
N SER A 37 -12.41 -7.91 19.68
CA SER A 37 -11.65 -8.32 20.83
C SER A 37 -10.93 -7.07 21.30
N THR A 38 -11.53 -6.37 22.25
CA THR A 38 -10.79 -5.58 23.20
C THR A 38 -9.90 -6.59 23.93
N ALA A 39 -8.77 -6.92 23.32
CA ALA A 39 -7.72 -7.68 23.96
C ALA A 39 -7.40 -6.92 25.25
N GLY A 40 -7.84 -7.47 26.39
CA GLY A 40 -7.53 -6.91 27.70
C GLY A 40 -6.03 -6.65 27.75
N ALA A 41 -5.63 -5.49 28.26
CA ALA A 41 -4.23 -5.10 28.32
C ALA A 41 -3.44 -6.23 29.01
N ALA A 42 -2.70 -7.01 28.22
CA ALA A 42 -1.87 -8.08 28.73
C ALA A 42 -0.94 -7.47 29.78
N THR A 43 -0.83 -8.11 30.95
CA THR A 43 0.05 -7.66 32.02
C THR A 43 1.43 -7.40 31.41
N PRO A 44 1.98 -6.18 31.54
CA PRO A 44 3.29 -5.87 31.00
C PRO A 44 4.33 -6.86 31.53
N GLY A 45 5.26 -7.25 30.65
CA GLY A 45 6.49 -7.92 31.02
C GLY A 45 7.40 -7.07 31.92
N LYS A 46 8.58 -7.61 32.20
CA LYS A 46 9.51 -7.07 33.20
C LYS A 46 10.73 -6.43 32.54
N VAL A 47 11.08 -5.21 32.93
CA VAL A 47 12.38 -4.62 32.58
C VAL A 47 13.48 -5.30 33.41
N LEU A 48 14.46 -5.90 32.73
CA LEU A 48 15.62 -6.54 33.36
C LEU A 48 16.83 -5.59 33.45
N GLY A 49 16.93 -4.63 32.54
CA GLY A 49 18.00 -3.63 32.51
C GLY A 49 17.67 -2.48 31.58
N ARG A 50 18.24 -1.30 31.83
CA ARG A 50 17.97 -0.08 31.05
C ARG A 50 19.18 0.84 31.00
N SER A 51 19.38 1.47 29.85
CA SER A 51 20.24 2.63 29.66
C SER A 51 19.47 3.75 28.96
N ASP A 52 20.17 4.82 28.60
CA ASP A 52 19.72 5.87 27.69
C ASP A 52 19.44 5.35 26.25
N LYS A 53 20.11 4.27 25.85
CA LYS A 53 20.09 3.73 24.48
C LYS A 53 19.24 2.48 24.32
N LEU A 54 19.10 1.65 25.36
CA LEU A 54 18.53 0.30 25.24
C LEU A 54 17.72 -0.08 26.48
N VAL A 55 16.74 -0.96 26.29
CA VAL A 55 16.04 -1.68 27.36
C VAL A 55 16.18 -3.18 27.12
N ILE A 56 16.59 -3.92 28.15
CA ILE A 56 16.48 -5.38 28.18
C ILE A 56 15.15 -5.69 28.85
N TYR A 57 14.25 -6.33 28.10
CA TYR A 57 12.86 -6.50 28.49
C TYR A 57 12.45 -7.96 28.37
N GLN A 58 12.00 -8.55 29.46
CA GLN A 58 11.41 -9.88 29.50
C GLN A 58 9.92 -9.76 29.19
N ARG A 59 9.56 -10.10 27.94
CA ARG A 59 8.20 -10.00 27.42
C ARG A 59 7.26 -10.94 28.16
N ALA A 60 6.06 -10.47 28.47
CA ALA A 60 5.02 -11.31 29.06
C ALA A 60 4.42 -12.26 28.01
N PRO A 61 3.95 -13.46 28.42
CA PRO A 61 3.13 -14.30 27.56
C PRO A 61 1.92 -13.52 26.99
N GLY A 62 1.72 -13.59 25.69
CA GLY A 62 0.61 -12.96 24.96
C GLY A 62 0.84 -11.50 24.57
N GLU A 63 1.81 -10.82 25.17
CA GLU A 63 2.14 -9.44 24.82
C GLU A 63 2.67 -9.38 23.39
N THR A 64 2.30 -8.40 22.57
CA THR A 64 2.75 -8.25 21.18
C THR A 64 3.93 -7.28 21.06
N LEU A 65 4.75 -7.38 19.99
CA LEU A 65 5.79 -6.37 19.74
C LEU A 65 5.21 -4.97 19.54
N ARG A 66 4.02 -4.83 18.96
CA ARG A 66 3.30 -3.56 18.83
C ARG A 66 2.99 -2.93 20.20
N GLN A 67 2.55 -3.72 21.17
CA GLN A 67 2.33 -3.23 22.55
C GLN A 67 3.65 -2.82 23.22
N VAL A 68 4.73 -3.59 23.01
CA VAL A 68 6.06 -3.25 23.52
C VAL A 68 6.57 -1.96 22.87
N ALA A 69 6.43 -1.80 21.56
CA ALA A 69 6.83 -0.61 20.82
C ALA A 69 6.02 0.63 21.23
N ALA A 70 4.71 0.51 21.39
CA ALA A 70 3.88 1.60 21.93
C ALA A 70 4.40 2.06 23.30
N ARG A 71 4.79 1.14 24.17
CA ARG A 71 5.29 1.45 25.52
C ARG A 71 6.67 2.10 25.53
N PHE A 72 7.61 1.58 24.74
CA PHE A 72 9.03 1.98 24.85
C PHE A 72 9.50 2.92 23.74
N LEU A 73 8.84 2.89 22.58
CA LEU A 73 9.18 3.67 21.38
C LEU A 73 8.12 4.74 21.07
N GLY A 74 7.04 4.81 21.85
CA GLY A 74 5.99 5.82 21.72
C GLY A 74 5.02 5.59 20.54
N SER A 75 5.16 4.50 19.80
CA SER A 75 4.24 4.13 18.71
C SER A 75 4.25 2.62 18.45
N PRO A 76 3.07 1.99 18.26
CA PRO A 76 2.99 0.58 17.87
C PRO A 76 3.58 0.29 16.49
N GLU A 77 3.68 1.29 15.60
CA GLU A 77 4.24 1.16 14.24
C GLU A 77 5.78 1.14 14.21
N ARG A 78 6.41 1.12 15.38
CA ARG A 78 7.87 1.02 15.56
C ARG A 78 8.30 -0.37 16.04
N ASP A 79 7.40 -1.34 16.03
CA ASP A 79 7.67 -2.73 16.41
C ASP A 79 8.75 -3.41 15.56
N TRP A 80 8.84 -3.03 14.28
CA TRP A 80 9.91 -3.44 13.39
C TRP A 80 11.31 -3.02 13.89
N GLU A 81 11.45 -1.91 14.64
CA GLU A 81 12.76 -1.52 15.19
C GLU A 81 13.24 -2.53 16.24
N ILE A 82 12.30 -3.08 17.00
CA ILE A 82 12.57 -4.15 17.95
C ILE A 82 12.92 -5.42 17.19
N GLU A 83 12.12 -5.79 16.18
CA GLU A 83 12.38 -7.00 15.39
C GLU A 83 13.75 -6.96 14.68
N ASP A 84 14.02 -5.92 13.89
CA ASP A 84 15.24 -5.79 13.11
C ASP A 84 16.48 -5.73 14.02
N PHE A 85 16.39 -5.02 15.16
CA PHE A 85 17.48 -4.95 16.11
C PHE A 85 17.77 -6.32 16.75
N ASN A 86 16.74 -7.06 17.18
CA ASN A 86 16.96 -8.39 17.75
C ASN A 86 17.47 -9.40 16.70
N ARG A 87 17.07 -9.26 15.44
CA ARG A 87 17.60 -10.08 14.34
C ARG A 87 19.06 -9.83 14.03
N SER A 88 19.56 -8.61 14.24
CA SER A 88 20.94 -8.27 13.88
C SER A 88 21.98 -9.06 14.67
N PHE A 89 21.64 -9.55 15.86
CA PHE A 89 22.50 -10.42 16.68
C PHE A 89 21.91 -11.81 16.94
N ASN A 90 20.62 -12.03 16.63
CA ASN A 90 19.98 -13.35 16.64
C ASN A 90 19.12 -13.54 15.37
N PRO A 91 19.72 -14.02 14.26
CA PRO A 91 19.01 -14.17 12.98
C PRO A 91 17.75 -15.05 13.06
N SER A 92 17.74 -16.03 13.98
CA SER A 92 16.62 -16.95 14.22
C SER A 92 15.53 -16.37 15.13
N PHE A 93 15.65 -15.10 15.55
CA PHE A 93 14.64 -14.42 16.37
C PHE A 93 13.25 -14.54 15.73
N ASN A 94 12.24 -14.93 16.51
CA ASN A 94 10.85 -14.97 16.05
C ASN A 94 10.01 -13.95 16.85
N PRO A 95 9.46 -12.90 16.22
CA PRO A 95 8.62 -11.90 16.89
C PRO A 95 7.29 -12.48 17.38
N GLN A 96 6.90 -13.64 16.84
CA GLN A 96 5.64 -14.35 17.10
C GLN A 96 5.97 -15.84 17.36
N PRO A 97 6.56 -16.19 18.52
CA PRO A 97 6.80 -17.61 18.85
C PRO A 97 5.45 -18.33 18.98
N THR A 98 5.10 -19.22 18.04
CA THR A 98 3.79 -19.92 17.96
C THR A 98 3.66 -21.14 18.88
N PRO A 99 2.42 -21.61 19.20
CA PRO A 99 1.10 -21.24 18.62
C PRO A 99 0.14 -20.47 19.57
N PRO A 100 -1.01 -19.96 19.05
CA PRO A 100 -2.04 -19.22 19.80
C PRO A 100 -2.52 -19.91 21.08
N ASP A 101 -2.48 -21.25 21.09
CA ASP A 101 -3.00 -22.11 22.15
C ASP A 101 -1.91 -22.90 22.90
N GLY A 102 -0.62 -22.56 22.70
CA GLY A 102 0.50 -23.18 23.42
C GLY A 102 1.14 -22.23 24.45
N PRO A 103 1.86 -22.75 25.47
CA PRO A 103 2.54 -21.89 26.43
C PRO A 103 3.59 -21.04 25.73
N GLN A 104 3.36 -19.72 25.67
CA GLN A 104 4.33 -18.80 25.09
C GLN A 104 5.58 -18.78 25.96
N ALA A 105 6.70 -19.25 25.40
CA ALA A 105 8.00 -19.16 26.05
C ALA A 105 8.33 -17.69 26.36
N GLN A 106 8.82 -17.45 27.57
CA GLN A 106 9.23 -16.13 28.02
C GLN A 106 10.41 -15.64 27.15
N GLN A 107 10.18 -14.56 26.39
CA GLN A 107 11.15 -14.06 25.41
C GLN A 107 11.83 -12.79 25.93
N THR A 108 13.15 -12.78 25.97
CA THR A 108 13.93 -11.56 26.24
C THR A 108 14.11 -10.76 24.95
N LEU A 109 13.79 -9.48 25.00
CA LEU A 109 13.93 -8.51 23.93
C LEU A 109 15.00 -7.48 24.30
N VAL A 110 15.77 -7.03 23.31
CA VAL A 110 16.54 -5.80 23.42
C VAL A 110 15.86 -4.71 22.60
N ILE A 111 15.42 -3.64 23.26
CA ILE A 111 14.63 -2.56 22.66
C ILE A 111 15.54 -1.35 22.43
N PRO A 112 15.77 -0.91 21.18
CA PRO A 112 16.55 0.29 20.90
C PRO A 112 15.73 1.56 21.18
N LEU A 113 16.10 2.33 22.20
CA LEU A 113 15.42 3.60 22.54
C LEU A 113 15.78 4.73 21.57
N THR A 114 16.92 4.60 20.88
CA THR A 114 17.42 5.56 19.89
C THR A 114 17.61 4.89 18.53
N GLN A 115 17.21 5.57 17.46
CA GLN A 115 17.37 5.10 16.10
C GLN A 115 18.86 5.08 15.71
N ARG A 116 19.42 3.91 15.39
CA ARG A 116 20.86 3.74 15.18
C ARG A 116 21.34 3.87 13.73
N ASN A 117 20.49 3.54 12.76
CA ASN A 117 20.86 3.54 11.35
C ASN A 117 19.75 4.15 10.47
N PRO A 118 19.51 5.48 10.57
CA PRO A 118 18.49 6.18 9.77
C PRO A 118 18.61 5.92 8.27
N LEU A 119 19.83 5.78 7.76
CA LEU A 119 20.12 5.73 6.32
C LEU A 119 20.17 4.30 5.76
N GLY A 120 20.08 3.27 6.62
CA GLY A 120 20.17 1.87 6.20
C GLY A 120 21.53 1.50 5.60
N VAL A 121 22.62 2.10 6.07
CA VAL A 121 23.99 1.81 5.59
C VAL A 121 24.69 0.86 6.55
N TYR A 122 25.31 -0.19 6.03
CA TYR A 122 26.03 -1.21 6.77
C TYR A 122 27.46 -1.34 6.21
N SER A 123 28.32 -2.11 6.89
CA SER A 123 29.71 -2.29 6.48
C SER A 123 29.87 -2.93 5.09
N ASP A 124 28.95 -3.83 4.73
CA ASP A 124 29.02 -4.67 3.53
C ASP A 124 27.93 -4.34 2.48
N ARG A 125 26.94 -3.51 2.84
CA ARG A 125 25.77 -3.21 2.00
C ARG A 125 25.08 -1.92 2.41
N TYR A 126 24.22 -1.41 1.54
CA TYR A 126 23.25 -0.37 1.85
C TYR A 126 21.84 -0.83 1.48
N GLN A 127 20.85 -0.37 2.24
CA GLN A 127 19.45 -0.64 2.01
C GLN A 127 18.97 0.05 0.73
N THR A 128 18.10 -0.63 -0.01
CA THR A 128 17.37 -0.08 -1.14
C THR A 128 15.89 -0.38 -1.00
N VAL A 129 15.04 0.50 -1.51
CA VAL A 129 13.59 0.31 -1.54
C VAL A 129 13.14 0.07 -2.99
N PRO A 130 12.73 -1.15 -3.35
CA PRO A 130 12.09 -1.39 -4.63
C PRO A 130 10.70 -0.72 -4.66
N ILE A 131 10.40 -0.06 -5.77
CA ILE A 131 9.07 0.46 -6.08
C ILE A 131 8.51 -0.38 -7.23
N LEU A 132 7.41 -1.07 -6.98
CA LEU A 132 6.74 -1.95 -7.92
C LEU A 132 5.74 -1.13 -8.74
N CYS A 133 5.77 -1.28 -10.06
CA CYS A 133 4.86 -0.58 -10.98
C CYS A 133 3.92 -1.57 -11.66
N TYR A 134 2.63 -1.44 -11.36
CA TYR A 134 1.53 -2.17 -11.98
C TYR A 134 0.73 -1.23 -12.90
N HIS A 135 -0.14 -1.77 -13.76
CA HIS A 135 -1.04 -0.97 -14.59
C HIS A 135 -2.46 -1.52 -14.51
N ARG A 136 -2.72 -2.64 -15.20
CA ARG A 136 -4.05 -3.25 -15.27
C ARG A 136 -4.14 -4.48 -14.38
N PHE A 137 -5.35 -4.76 -13.94
CA PHE A 137 -5.69 -5.96 -13.20
C PHE A 137 -6.85 -6.68 -13.88
N GLY A 138 -6.98 -7.99 -13.67
CA GLY A 138 -8.06 -8.74 -14.30
C GLY A 138 -8.33 -10.06 -13.62
N ARG A 139 -9.44 -10.72 -13.98
CA ARG A 139 -9.71 -12.09 -13.54
C ARG A 139 -8.64 -13.06 -14.04
N THR A 140 -8.17 -12.84 -15.27
CA THR A 140 -7.06 -13.55 -15.90
C THR A 140 -6.03 -12.55 -16.40
N SER A 141 -4.80 -13.01 -16.65
CA SER A 141 -3.81 -12.24 -17.39
C SER A 141 -4.24 -12.22 -18.86
N ASN A 142 -4.65 -11.06 -19.37
CA ASN A 142 -5.11 -10.88 -20.75
C ASN A 142 -4.18 -9.97 -21.57
N GLY A 143 -2.91 -9.90 -21.17
CA GLY A 143 -1.88 -9.10 -21.82
C GLY A 143 -0.72 -8.85 -20.89
N LYS A 144 0.41 -8.40 -21.45
CA LYS A 144 1.65 -8.16 -20.69
C LYS A 144 1.45 -7.18 -19.51
N MET A 145 0.58 -6.19 -19.67
CA MET A 145 0.34 -5.14 -18.66
C MET A 145 -0.78 -5.46 -17.66
N THR A 146 -1.42 -6.63 -17.78
CA THR A 146 -2.54 -7.03 -16.92
C THR A 146 -2.14 -8.14 -15.95
N VAL A 147 -2.02 -7.82 -14.67
CA VAL A 147 -1.77 -8.82 -13.61
C VAL A 147 -3.10 -9.43 -13.16
N SER A 148 -3.20 -10.76 -13.12
CA SER A 148 -4.42 -11.41 -12.64
C SER A 148 -4.62 -11.17 -11.13
N ALA A 149 -5.87 -11.11 -10.67
CA ALA A 149 -6.19 -10.96 -9.26
C ALA A 149 -5.57 -12.08 -8.41
N THR A 150 -5.55 -13.32 -8.93
CA THR A 150 -4.87 -14.45 -8.27
C THR A 150 -3.35 -14.25 -8.17
N ALA A 151 -2.70 -13.77 -9.23
CA ALA A 151 -1.27 -13.49 -9.19
C ALA A 151 -0.95 -12.37 -8.19
N PHE A 152 -1.73 -11.29 -8.19
CA PHE A 152 -1.57 -10.20 -7.25
C PHE A 152 -1.81 -10.63 -5.80
N ALA A 153 -2.84 -11.44 -5.54
CA ALA A 153 -3.09 -12.01 -4.21
C ALA A 153 -1.91 -12.86 -3.72
N ASN A 154 -1.33 -13.70 -4.60
CA ASN A 154 -0.15 -14.50 -4.28
C ASN A 154 1.08 -13.63 -3.98
N GLN A 155 1.23 -12.49 -4.68
CA GLN A 155 2.31 -11.53 -4.44
C GLN A 155 2.14 -10.85 -3.07
N LEU A 156 0.94 -10.34 -2.76
CA LEU A 156 0.63 -9.72 -1.46
C LEU A 156 0.82 -10.71 -0.31
N ASP A 157 0.29 -11.91 -0.46
CA ASP A 157 0.44 -12.98 0.51
C ASP A 157 1.92 -13.31 0.77
N TRP A 158 2.71 -13.41 -0.30
CA TRP A 158 4.15 -13.66 -0.16
C TRP A 158 4.85 -12.52 0.59
N LEU A 159 4.53 -11.25 0.29
CA LEU A 159 5.08 -10.10 1.01
C LEU A 159 4.76 -10.18 2.51
N VAL A 160 3.49 -10.44 2.86
CA VAL A 160 3.06 -10.56 4.26
C VAL A 160 3.76 -11.73 4.96
N ARG A 161 3.76 -12.92 4.38
CA ARG A 161 4.39 -14.12 4.97
C ARG A 161 5.90 -13.97 5.12
N ASN A 162 6.55 -13.19 4.25
CA ASN A 162 7.98 -12.91 4.29
C ASN A 162 8.32 -11.58 4.97
N ARG A 163 7.36 -11.00 5.71
CA ARG A 163 7.51 -9.82 6.57
C ARG A 163 8.07 -8.61 5.84
N TYR A 164 7.55 -8.37 4.64
CA TYR A 164 7.79 -7.11 3.95
C TYR A 164 6.87 -6.03 4.51
N HIS A 165 7.41 -4.82 4.61
CA HIS A 165 6.67 -3.61 4.95
C HIS A 165 6.39 -2.85 3.67
N VAL A 166 5.11 -2.83 3.27
CA VAL A 166 4.68 -1.99 2.14
C VAL A 166 4.51 -0.57 2.66
N LEU A 167 5.29 0.36 2.10
CA LEU A 167 5.36 1.74 2.54
C LEU A 167 4.46 2.64 1.72
N LYS A 168 3.99 3.74 2.35
CA LYS A 168 3.52 4.90 1.60
C LYS A 168 4.71 5.66 1.03
N LEU A 169 4.49 6.39 -0.07
CA LEU A 169 5.54 7.24 -0.64
C LEU A 169 6.00 8.35 0.34
N ALA A 170 5.12 8.83 1.22
CA ALA A 170 5.49 9.79 2.26
C ALA A 170 6.52 9.23 3.25
N ASP A 171 6.46 7.94 3.59
CA ASP A 171 7.46 7.29 4.44
C ASP A 171 8.81 7.19 3.70
N LEU A 172 8.78 6.86 2.41
CA LEU A 172 9.97 6.85 1.57
C LEU A 172 10.61 8.25 1.47
N ARG A 173 9.80 9.30 1.31
CA ARG A 173 10.27 10.70 1.32
C ARG A 173 10.98 11.05 2.63
N ALA A 174 10.37 10.72 3.77
CA ALA A 174 10.96 11.00 5.08
C ALA A 174 12.29 10.26 5.29
N TRP A 175 12.45 9.07 4.71
CA TRP A 175 13.71 8.33 4.74
C TRP A 175 14.80 8.96 3.85
N LEU A 176 14.45 9.37 2.64
CA LEU A 176 15.36 10.10 1.74
C LEU A 176 15.81 11.44 2.36
N ASP A 177 14.97 12.07 3.18
CA ASP A 177 15.31 13.26 3.97
C ASP A 177 16.17 12.96 5.22
N GLY A 178 16.46 11.69 5.52
CA GLY A 178 17.18 11.27 6.72
C GLY A 178 16.38 11.46 8.02
N GLN A 179 15.08 11.75 7.93
CA GLN A 179 14.21 12.06 9.08
C GLN A 179 13.72 10.81 9.80
N ARG A 180 13.58 9.68 9.10
CA ARG A 180 13.02 8.44 9.64
C ARG A 180 13.66 7.21 9.01
N ALA A 181 14.04 6.22 9.81
CA ALA A 181 14.51 4.93 9.33
C ALA A 181 13.34 4.11 8.77
N LEU A 182 13.65 3.18 7.87
CA LEU A 182 12.70 2.22 7.33
C LEU A 182 13.00 0.81 7.83
N PRO A 183 11.98 -0.06 7.95
CA PRO A 183 12.19 -1.49 8.12
C PRO A 183 13.07 -2.05 7.02
N LEU A 184 13.93 -3.02 7.32
CA LEU A 184 14.86 -3.59 6.35
C LEU A 184 14.17 -4.12 5.08
N ARG A 185 13.03 -4.80 5.25
CA ARG A 185 12.25 -5.42 4.16
C ARG A 185 11.19 -4.47 3.62
N SER A 186 11.59 -3.26 3.25
CA SER A 186 10.67 -2.24 2.73
C SER A 186 10.43 -2.38 1.23
N VAL A 187 9.19 -2.14 0.78
CA VAL A 187 8.79 -2.09 -0.64
C VAL A 187 7.69 -1.05 -0.81
N VAL A 188 7.53 -0.48 -2.00
CA VAL A 188 6.38 0.37 -2.35
C VAL A 188 5.59 -0.29 -3.47
N ILE A 189 4.27 -0.29 -3.37
CA ILE A 189 3.36 -0.73 -4.44
C ILE A 189 2.76 0.49 -5.12
N THR A 190 2.94 0.61 -6.43
CA THR A 190 2.35 1.66 -7.25
C THR A 190 1.60 1.07 -8.43
N ALA A 191 0.53 1.74 -8.86
CA ALA A 191 -0.16 1.46 -10.10
C ALA A 191 -0.32 2.74 -10.90
N ASP A 192 -0.20 2.66 -12.22
CA ASP A 192 -0.28 3.79 -13.13
C ASP A 192 -1.62 3.85 -13.86
N ASP A 193 -1.80 4.94 -14.62
CA ASP A 193 -2.89 5.27 -15.54
C ASP A 193 -4.26 5.57 -14.89
N GLY A 194 -4.62 4.90 -13.80
CA GLY A 194 -5.95 5.06 -13.20
C GLY A 194 -7.03 4.19 -13.86
N TYR A 195 -6.71 2.96 -14.24
CA TYR A 195 -7.71 2.02 -14.75
C TYR A 195 -8.71 1.58 -13.67
N ALA A 196 -10.00 1.47 -14.03
CA ALA A 196 -11.08 0.94 -13.19
C ALA A 196 -10.76 -0.46 -12.64
N SER A 197 -9.96 -1.23 -13.37
CA SER A 197 -9.48 -2.53 -12.91
C SER A 197 -8.73 -2.50 -11.58
N PHE A 198 -8.02 -1.40 -11.26
CA PHE A 198 -7.37 -1.23 -9.96
C PHE A 198 -8.42 -1.20 -8.85
N TYR A 199 -9.49 -0.43 -9.02
CA TYR A 199 -10.59 -0.33 -8.06
C TYR A 199 -11.35 -1.66 -7.91
N HIS A 200 -11.63 -2.36 -9.02
CA HIS A 200 -12.43 -3.59 -8.97
C HIS A 200 -11.66 -4.85 -8.56
N HIS A 201 -10.34 -4.90 -8.79
CA HIS A 201 -9.55 -6.13 -8.57
C HIS A 201 -8.41 -5.97 -7.57
N ALA A 202 -7.67 -4.86 -7.59
CA ALA A 202 -6.53 -4.66 -6.68
C ALA A 202 -6.97 -4.11 -5.32
N PHE A 203 -7.83 -3.08 -5.29
CA PHE A 203 -8.26 -2.42 -4.07
C PHE A 203 -8.95 -3.36 -3.06
N PRO A 204 -9.84 -4.30 -3.44
CA PRO A 204 -10.41 -5.26 -2.49
C PRO A 204 -9.36 -6.16 -1.85
N LEU A 205 -8.35 -6.57 -2.62
CA LEU A 205 -7.23 -7.37 -2.11
C LEU A 205 -6.35 -6.54 -1.18
N LEU A 206 -6.03 -5.29 -1.55
CA LEU A 206 -5.30 -4.39 -0.65
C LEU A 206 -6.05 -4.19 0.68
N LYS A 207 -7.38 -4.00 0.65
CA LYS A 207 -8.22 -3.94 1.87
C LYS A 207 -8.14 -5.24 2.69
N GLN A 208 -8.14 -6.39 2.04
CA GLN A 208 -8.07 -7.69 2.70
C GLN A 208 -6.72 -7.94 3.38
N TYR A 209 -5.62 -7.63 2.69
CA TYR A 209 -4.27 -7.90 3.20
C TYR A 209 -3.75 -6.79 4.12
N GLY A 210 -4.18 -5.54 3.93
CA GLY A 210 -3.78 -4.37 4.72
C GLY A 210 -2.63 -3.48 4.19
N PRO A 211 -1.79 -3.87 3.20
CA PRO A 211 -0.79 -2.98 2.62
C PRO A 211 -1.35 -1.73 1.93
N PRO A 212 -0.71 -0.55 2.10
CA PRO A 212 -1.02 0.62 1.30
C PRO A 212 -0.53 0.47 -0.15
N ALA A 213 -1.05 1.32 -1.03
CA ALA A 213 -0.53 1.49 -2.38
C ALA A 213 -0.72 2.93 -2.87
N THR A 214 0.00 3.31 -3.92
CA THR A 214 -0.22 4.58 -4.62
C THR A 214 -0.80 4.34 -6.01
N LEU A 215 -1.87 5.05 -6.36
CA LEU A 215 -2.43 5.09 -7.71
C LEU A 215 -2.07 6.42 -8.36
N PHE A 216 -1.24 6.39 -9.40
CA PHE A 216 -0.95 7.54 -10.25
C PHE A 216 -2.00 7.64 -11.35
N VAL A 217 -2.65 8.81 -11.48
CA VAL A 217 -3.73 9.02 -12.45
C VAL A 217 -3.46 10.24 -13.32
N TYR A 218 -3.74 10.12 -14.61
CA TYR A 218 -3.76 11.27 -15.51
C TYR A 218 -5.18 11.77 -15.68
N THR A 219 -5.37 13.08 -15.55
CA THR A 219 -6.69 13.62 -15.22
C THR A 219 -7.70 13.58 -16.35
N ASP A 220 -7.26 13.63 -17.61
CA ASP A 220 -8.17 13.65 -18.75
C ASP A 220 -8.78 12.25 -19.02
N PHE A 221 -8.28 11.20 -18.35
CA PHE A 221 -8.83 9.85 -18.42
C PHE A 221 -9.86 9.54 -17.36
N ILE A 222 -9.88 10.27 -16.24
CA ILE A 222 -10.82 10.01 -15.14
C ILE A 222 -12.26 10.06 -15.62
N GLY A 223 -13.01 8.98 -15.41
CA GLY A 223 -14.39 8.81 -15.86
C GLY A 223 -14.56 8.55 -17.36
N ALA A 224 -13.48 8.35 -18.12
CA ALA A 224 -13.51 7.98 -19.52
C ALA A 224 -13.24 6.47 -19.71
N GLY A 225 -13.97 5.83 -20.63
CA GLY A 225 -13.70 4.45 -21.05
C GLY A 225 -13.62 3.47 -19.88
N ASP A 226 -12.42 2.93 -19.66
CA ASP A 226 -12.08 1.95 -18.62
C ASP A 226 -11.26 2.55 -17.46
N ALA A 227 -11.34 3.86 -17.26
CA ALA A 227 -10.77 4.57 -16.12
C ALA A 227 -11.65 4.50 -14.88
N VAL A 228 -11.03 4.70 -13.72
CA VAL A 228 -11.78 4.99 -12.49
C VAL A 228 -12.53 6.32 -12.62
N ASP A 229 -13.66 6.43 -11.93
CA ASP A 229 -14.37 7.71 -11.78
C ASP A 229 -13.97 8.46 -10.49
N TRP A 230 -14.54 9.66 -10.31
CA TRP A 230 -14.27 10.48 -9.13
C TRP A 230 -14.79 9.88 -7.82
N ALA A 231 -15.89 9.15 -7.84
CA ALA A 231 -16.45 8.52 -6.65
C ALA A 231 -15.55 7.36 -6.18
N GLU A 232 -15.06 6.55 -7.12
CA GLU A 232 -14.10 5.48 -6.85
C GLU A 232 -12.77 6.02 -6.32
N LEU A 233 -12.23 7.09 -6.91
CA LEU A 233 -11.03 7.77 -6.41
C LEU A 233 -11.22 8.32 -5.00
N GLN A 234 -12.38 8.93 -4.72
CA GLN A 234 -12.69 9.45 -3.39
C GLN A 234 -12.85 8.32 -2.35
N GLU A 235 -13.47 7.20 -2.71
CA GLU A 235 -13.56 6.03 -1.82
C GLU A 235 -12.17 5.50 -1.49
N MET A 236 -11.34 5.25 -2.51
CA MET A 236 -9.98 4.76 -2.33
C MET A 236 -9.14 5.70 -1.48
N SER A 237 -9.19 7.01 -1.74
CA SER A 237 -8.47 8.01 -0.96
C SER A 237 -8.94 8.06 0.50
N ARG A 238 -10.26 8.08 0.74
CA ARG A 238 -10.84 8.12 2.10
C ARG A 238 -10.61 6.86 2.91
N SER A 239 -10.33 5.73 2.27
CA SER A 239 -9.95 4.50 2.98
C SER A 239 -8.66 4.64 3.79
N GLY A 240 -7.83 5.64 3.48
CA GLY A 240 -6.50 5.83 4.06
C GLY A 240 -5.46 4.82 3.56
N LEU A 241 -5.86 3.85 2.72
CA LEU A 241 -5.01 2.80 2.19
C LEU A 241 -4.37 3.19 0.86
N ILE A 242 -5.11 3.90 0.02
CA ILE A 242 -4.67 4.29 -1.33
C ILE A 242 -4.35 5.78 -1.34
N ASP A 243 -3.09 6.10 -1.61
CA ASP A 243 -2.71 7.47 -1.92
C ASP A 243 -2.92 7.71 -3.42
N VAL A 244 -3.62 8.79 -3.80
CA VAL A 244 -3.79 9.18 -5.20
C VAL A 244 -2.74 10.23 -5.55
N ALA A 245 -2.08 10.07 -6.68
CA ALA A 245 -0.98 10.93 -7.14
C ALA A 245 -1.11 11.26 -8.64
N ALA A 246 -0.34 12.23 -9.13
CA ALA A 246 -0.48 12.73 -10.51
C ALA A 246 0.33 11.92 -11.53
N HIS A 247 -0.22 11.73 -12.73
CA HIS A 247 0.44 11.05 -13.85
C HIS A 247 0.40 11.87 -15.14
N SER A 248 0.61 13.19 -15.03
CA SER A 248 0.33 14.21 -16.06
C SER A 248 -1.16 14.48 -16.29
N ARG A 249 -1.50 15.34 -17.26
CA ARG A 249 -2.89 15.63 -17.62
C ARG A 249 -3.38 14.65 -18.67
N THR A 250 -2.61 14.47 -19.74
CA THR A 250 -3.02 13.76 -20.96
C THR A 250 -2.28 12.45 -21.22
N HIS A 251 -1.31 12.10 -20.36
CA HIS A 251 -0.41 10.96 -20.54
C HIS A 251 0.55 11.08 -21.74
N ARG A 252 0.79 12.31 -22.24
CA ARG A 252 1.80 12.52 -23.28
C ARG A 252 3.21 12.33 -22.74
N ASN A 253 4.15 11.92 -23.59
CA ASN A 253 5.56 11.97 -23.24
C ASN A 253 5.99 13.44 -23.06
N LEU A 254 6.47 13.78 -21.86
CA LEU A 254 6.78 15.15 -21.50
C LEU A 254 8.07 15.64 -22.17
N ILE A 255 8.97 14.76 -22.60
CA ILE A 255 10.20 15.19 -23.28
C ILE A 255 10.00 15.43 -24.79
N GLU A 256 8.87 14.98 -25.34
CA GLU A 256 8.55 15.14 -26.75
C GLU A 256 7.95 16.52 -27.06
N ARG A 257 8.33 17.06 -28.21
CA ARG A 257 7.87 18.35 -28.72
C ARG A 257 7.08 18.17 -30.00
N ALA A 258 6.10 19.03 -30.22
CA ALA A 258 5.43 19.09 -31.52
C ALA A 258 6.38 19.67 -32.60
N SER A 259 6.13 19.34 -33.86
CA SER A 259 6.89 19.91 -34.98
C SER A 259 6.74 21.43 -35.01
N ASN A 260 7.86 22.16 -35.07
CA ASN A 260 7.93 23.62 -35.03
C ASN A 260 7.39 24.27 -33.74
N GLU A 261 7.34 23.54 -32.62
CA GLU A 261 6.98 24.09 -31.32
C GLU A 261 8.10 24.99 -30.77
N SER A 262 7.78 26.28 -30.56
CA SER A 262 8.67 27.22 -29.85
C SER A 262 8.93 26.78 -28.41
N ASP A 263 10.04 27.20 -27.81
CA ASP A 263 10.35 26.93 -26.41
C ASP A 263 9.25 27.42 -25.45
N GLU A 264 8.68 28.60 -25.70
CA GLU A 264 7.62 29.17 -24.87
C GLU A 264 6.35 28.31 -24.90
N ALA A 265 5.96 27.84 -26.10
CA ALA A 265 4.82 26.94 -26.26
C ALA A 265 5.04 25.62 -25.51
N TYR A 266 6.22 25.00 -25.67
CA TYR A 266 6.57 23.77 -24.97
C TYR A 266 6.51 23.94 -23.44
N GLN A 267 7.05 25.05 -22.91
CA GLN A 267 6.98 25.36 -21.48
C GLN A 267 5.53 25.49 -20.99
N GLN A 268 4.64 26.09 -21.77
CA GLN A 268 3.21 26.17 -21.42
C GLN A 268 2.53 24.81 -21.44
N VAL A 269 2.85 23.97 -22.42
CA VAL A 269 2.34 22.60 -22.46
C VAL A 269 2.80 21.82 -21.22
N LEU A 270 4.09 21.87 -20.88
CA LEU A 270 4.61 21.21 -19.68
C LEU A 270 3.93 21.71 -18.40
N LEU A 271 3.73 23.03 -18.27
CA LEU A 271 3.02 23.60 -17.12
C LEU A 271 1.59 23.06 -17.03
N ASN A 272 0.86 22.97 -18.15
CA ASN A 272 -0.47 22.39 -18.17
C ASN A 272 -0.46 20.89 -17.83
N GLU A 273 0.49 20.13 -18.36
CA GLU A 273 0.62 18.70 -18.07
C GLU A 273 0.95 18.42 -16.60
N ILE A 274 1.72 19.28 -15.94
CA ILE A 274 2.24 19.03 -14.58
C ILE A 274 1.36 19.69 -13.50
N ARG A 275 0.90 20.91 -13.71
CA ARG A 275 0.16 21.71 -12.70
C ARG A 275 -1.33 21.40 -12.68
N THR A 276 -1.94 21.19 -13.84
CA THR A 276 -3.38 20.90 -13.94
C THR A 276 -3.77 19.66 -13.11
N PRO A 277 -3.10 18.50 -13.25
CA PRO A 277 -3.46 17.33 -12.44
C PRO A 277 -3.26 17.58 -10.96
N GLN A 278 -2.18 18.27 -10.56
CA GLN A 278 -1.95 18.65 -9.16
C GLN A 278 -3.12 19.42 -8.58
N THR A 279 -3.57 20.46 -9.29
CA THR A 279 -4.63 21.36 -8.84
C THR A 279 -5.97 20.66 -8.78
N LEU A 280 -6.33 19.95 -9.87
CA LEU A 280 -7.63 19.30 -9.99
C LEU A 280 -7.79 18.16 -8.99
N LEU A 281 -6.80 17.28 -8.87
CA LEU A 281 -6.82 16.18 -7.91
C LEU A 281 -6.85 16.72 -6.47
N SER A 282 -6.05 17.74 -6.16
CA SER A 282 -6.06 18.34 -4.81
C SER A 282 -7.42 18.91 -4.46
N GLN A 283 -8.07 19.61 -5.40
CA GLN A 283 -9.40 20.18 -5.21
C GLN A 283 -10.48 19.11 -5.02
N LYS A 284 -10.45 18.04 -5.84
CA LYS A 284 -11.48 16.99 -5.85
C LYS A 284 -11.37 16.01 -4.69
N LEU A 285 -10.15 15.80 -4.19
CA LEU A 285 -9.88 14.84 -3.11
C LEU A 285 -9.68 15.51 -1.74
N GLY A 286 -9.40 16.82 -1.70
CA GLY A 286 -9.16 17.56 -0.47
C GLY A 286 -7.84 17.22 0.22
N ILE A 287 -6.86 16.70 -0.54
CA ILE A 287 -5.51 16.35 -0.07
C ILE A 287 -4.47 17.01 -0.96
N PRO A 288 -3.26 17.32 -0.45
CA PRO A 288 -2.18 17.82 -1.29
C PRO A 288 -1.66 16.73 -2.23
N ILE A 289 -1.42 17.09 -3.49
CA ILE A 289 -0.81 16.20 -4.48
C ILE A 289 0.67 16.57 -4.63
N GLU A 290 1.51 15.78 -4.00
CA GLU A 290 2.96 16.04 -3.89
C GLU A 290 3.81 15.01 -4.64
N HIS A 291 3.19 14.03 -5.29
CA HIS A 291 3.86 12.89 -5.90
C HIS A 291 3.47 12.76 -7.36
N PHE A 292 4.41 12.34 -8.20
CA PHE A 292 4.21 12.23 -9.64
C PHE A 292 4.81 10.94 -10.21
N ALA A 293 4.25 10.43 -11.29
CA ALA A 293 4.91 9.45 -12.15
C ALA A 293 5.01 10.04 -13.55
N TYR A 294 6.18 9.95 -14.19
CA TYR A 294 6.35 10.43 -15.55
C TYR A 294 5.72 9.43 -16.53
N PRO A 295 4.82 9.85 -17.44
CA PRO A 295 4.41 9.01 -18.56
C PRO A 295 5.63 8.47 -19.29
N TYR A 296 5.66 7.16 -19.54
CA TYR A 296 6.80 6.45 -20.15
C TYR A 296 8.11 6.47 -19.34
N GLY A 297 8.14 7.16 -18.19
CA GLY A 297 9.27 7.27 -17.29
C GLY A 297 10.33 8.31 -17.67
N ASP A 298 10.06 9.13 -18.69
CA ASP A 298 11.02 10.08 -19.24
C ASP A 298 10.90 11.48 -18.60
N ALA A 299 12.04 12.07 -18.28
CA ALA A 299 12.15 13.45 -17.82
C ALA A 299 13.45 14.09 -18.34
N ASN A 300 13.39 15.39 -18.60
CA ASN A 300 14.55 16.23 -18.95
C ASN A 300 14.61 17.44 -18.00
N GLU A 301 15.65 18.27 -18.14
CA GLU A 301 15.84 19.45 -17.28
C GLU A 301 14.66 20.43 -17.28
N ALA A 302 13.96 20.59 -18.41
CA ALA A 302 12.78 21.45 -18.48
C ALA A 302 11.62 20.90 -17.63
N VAL A 303 11.38 19.59 -17.71
CA VAL A 303 10.41 18.89 -16.86
C VAL A 303 10.80 19.01 -15.39
N LEU A 304 12.04 18.67 -15.02
CA LEU A 304 12.52 18.72 -13.64
C LEU A 304 12.44 20.13 -13.04
N THR A 305 12.72 21.16 -13.84
CA THR A 305 12.58 22.57 -13.43
C THR A 305 11.13 22.89 -13.03
N ILE A 306 10.16 22.44 -13.83
CA ILE A 306 8.74 22.67 -13.53
C ILE A 306 8.30 21.85 -12.31
N MET A 307 8.73 20.59 -12.21
CA MET A 307 8.47 19.73 -11.05
C MET A 307 8.92 20.37 -9.74
N ALA A 308 10.15 20.91 -9.71
CA ALA A 308 10.69 21.62 -8.57
C ALA A 308 9.89 22.89 -8.24
N ARG A 309 9.51 23.69 -9.25
CA ARG A 309 8.68 24.90 -9.07
C ARG A 309 7.29 24.59 -8.52
N GLN A 310 6.68 23.47 -8.93
CA GLN A 310 5.38 22.99 -8.41
C GLN A 310 5.51 22.23 -7.08
N ARG A 311 6.72 22.12 -6.53
CA ARG A 311 7.02 21.50 -5.24
C ARG A 311 6.57 20.04 -5.14
N TYR A 312 6.64 19.30 -6.25
CA TYR A 312 6.58 17.84 -6.16
C TYR A 312 7.74 17.35 -5.30
N ARG A 313 7.44 16.44 -4.37
CA ARG A 313 8.39 15.93 -3.37
C ARG A 313 9.02 14.61 -3.78
N LEU A 314 8.30 13.83 -4.58
CA LEU A 314 8.79 12.61 -5.22
C LEU A 314 8.25 12.52 -6.65
N ALA A 315 9.08 12.01 -7.55
CA ALA A 315 8.64 11.64 -8.88
C ALA A 315 9.29 10.33 -9.34
N ALA A 316 8.52 9.51 -10.06
CA ALA A 316 8.91 8.16 -10.40
C ALA A 316 9.03 7.94 -11.92
N THR A 317 10.10 7.27 -12.31
CA THR A 317 10.39 6.80 -13.68
C THR A 317 9.91 5.36 -13.85
N VAL A 318 10.22 4.72 -14.98
CA VAL A 318 10.07 3.26 -15.18
C VAL A 318 11.43 2.54 -15.24
N ASN A 319 12.51 3.23 -14.86
CA ASN A 319 13.85 2.65 -14.84
C ASN A 319 13.95 1.58 -13.74
N PRO A 320 14.29 0.32 -14.07
CA PRO A 320 14.29 -0.77 -13.10
C PRO A 320 15.37 -0.57 -12.04
N GLY A 321 15.09 -0.95 -10.79
CA GLY A 321 16.05 -0.89 -9.68
C GLY A 321 15.42 -0.46 -8.35
N GLY A 322 16.18 -0.59 -7.27
CA GLY A 322 15.84 -0.09 -5.95
C GLY A 322 16.39 1.32 -5.71
N ASN A 323 15.78 2.04 -4.77
CA ASN A 323 16.15 3.40 -4.40
C ASN A 323 16.89 3.41 -3.06
N ALA A 324 18.09 3.97 -3.03
CA ALA A 324 18.89 4.12 -1.80
C ALA A 324 18.62 5.48 -1.13
N PHE A 325 19.17 5.70 0.06
CA PHE A 325 18.98 6.97 0.78
C PHE A 325 19.50 8.21 0.02
N PHE A 326 20.42 8.00 -0.94
CA PHE A 326 20.99 9.03 -1.81
C PHE A 326 20.32 9.10 -3.19
N SER A 327 19.23 8.37 -3.42
CA SER A 327 18.49 8.45 -4.69
C SER A 327 17.89 9.84 -4.86
N ASP A 328 17.94 10.35 -6.10
CA ASP A 328 17.27 11.60 -6.46
C ASP A 328 15.74 11.43 -6.29
N PRO A 329 15.11 12.21 -5.40
CA PRO A 329 13.68 12.12 -5.16
C PRO A 329 12.80 12.37 -6.38
N LEU A 330 13.27 13.14 -7.36
CA LEU A 330 12.51 13.42 -8.59
C LEU A 330 12.82 12.44 -9.73
N MET A 331 13.68 11.45 -9.50
CA MET A 331 14.08 10.43 -10.49
C MET A 331 14.06 9.02 -9.89
N LEU A 332 13.04 8.72 -9.07
CA LEU A 332 12.94 7.41 -8.43
C LEU A 332 12.79 6.29 -9.48
N ARG A 333 13.48 5.19 -9.22
CA ARG A 333 13.47 3.97 -10.02
C ARG A 333 12.24 3.12 -9.67
N ARG A 334 11.61 2.53 -10.67
CA ARG A 334 10.50 1.58 -10.50
C ARG A 334 10.71 0.35 -11.37
N THR A 335 10.24 -0.78 -10.88
CA THR A 335 10.30 -2.04 -11.61
C THR A 335 8.90 -2.46 -12.02
N MET A 336 8.70 -2.61 -13.33
CA MET A 336 7.44 -3.06 -13.92
C MET A 336 7.13 -4.49 -13.49
N ILE A 337 5.89 -4.73 -13.08
CA ILE A 337 5.35 -6.07 -12.81
C ILE A 337 4.37 -6.43 -13.92
N TYR A 338 4.75 -7.41 -14.73
CA TYR A 338 3.98 -7.86 -15.89
C TYR A 338 3.09 -9.06 -15.55
N GLY A 339 2.03 -9.22 -16.33
CA GLY A 339 1.03 -10.28 -16.18
C GLY A 339 1.52 -11.69 -16.48
N ASP A 340 2.67 -11.82 -17.15
CA ASP A 340 3.34 -13.08 -17.48
C ASP A 340 4.46 -13.44 -16.49
N MET A 341 4.74 -12.59 -15.48
CA MET A 341 5.72 -12.89 -14.46
C MET A 341 5.25 -14.01 -13.52
N SER A 342 6.14 -14.98 -13.28
CA SER A 342 5.95 -15.95 -12.21
C SER A 342 6.11 -15.30 -10.83
N LEU A 343 5.74 -16.02 -9.76
CA LEU A 343 6.01 -15.56 -8.41
C LEU A 343 7.51 -15.46 -8.13
N ASP A 344 8.35 -16.29 -8.75
CA ASP A 344 9.81 -16.23 -8.59
C ASP A 344 10.41 -15.02 -9.32
N ASP A 345 9.90 -14.66 -10.50
CA ASP A 345 10.26 -13.43 -11.19
C ASP A 345 9.92 -12.20 -10.34
N PHE A 346 8.74 -12.21 -9.71
CA PHE A 346 8.32 -11.17 -8.77
C PHE A 346 9.31 -11.05 -7.59
N LYS A 347 9.68 -12.16 -6.95
CA LYS A 347 10.65 -12.17 -5.84
C LYS A 347 12.00 -11.59 -6.26
N ALA A 348 12.45 -11.88 -7.48
CA ALA A 348 13.70 -11.33 -8.00
C ALA A 348 13.69 -9.80 -8.15
N ARG A 349 12.51 -9.16 -8.16
CA ARG A 349 12.36 -7.69 -8.18
C ARG A 349 12.40 -7.05 -6.79
N LEU A 350 12.36 -7.84 -5.71
CA LEU A 350 12.39 -7.36 -4.33
C LEU A 350 13.82 -7.17 -3.81
N GLN A 351 14.64 -6.44 -4.59
CA GLN A 351 16.02 -6.13 -4.21
C GLN A 351 16.05 -5.03 -3.15
N ILE A 352 16.08 -5.44 -1.88
CA ILE A 352 16.02 -4.54 -0.71
C ILE A 352 17.38 -4.06 -0.18
N SER A 353 18.48 -4.50 -0.81
CA SER A 353 19.83 -4.02 -0.47
C SER A 353 20.80 -4.23 -1.62
N ARG A 354 21.89 -3.48 -1.62
CA ARG A 354 23.01 -3.64 -2.55
C ARG A 354 24.34 -3.68 -1.81
N PRO A 355 25.32 -4.48 -2.26
CA PRO A 355 26.67 -4.47 -1.70
C PRO A 355 27.34 -3.08 -1.80
N THR A 356 28.18 -2.73 -0.82
CA THR A 356 29.00 -1.50 -0.83
C THR A 356 30.25 -1.61 -1.70
N VAL A 357 30.69 -2.84 -1.99
CA VAL A 357 31.84 -3.13 -2.86
C VAL A 357 31.33 -3.94 -4.05
N GLY A 358 31.62 -3.48 -5.27
CA GLY A 358 31.33 -4.24 -6.48
C GLY A 358 32.07 -5.57 -6.47
N ARG A 359 31.36 -6.67 -6.70
CA ARG A 359 32.01 -7.91 -7.13
C ARG A 359 32.28 -7.84 -8.63
#